data_AF-A0A6I3HRU4-F1
#
_entry.id   AF-A0A6I3HRU4-F1
#
_cell.length_a   1.000
_cell.length_b   1.000
_cell.length_c   1.000
_cell.angle_alpha   90.00
_cell.angle_beta   90.00
_cell.angle_gamma   90.00
#
_symmetry.space_group_name_H-M   'P 1'
#
loop_
_entity.id
_entity.type
_entity.pdbx_description
1 polymer ?
#
loop_
_entity_poly.entity_id
_entity_poly.type
_entity_poly.pdbx_seq_one_letter_code
_entity_poly.pdbx_strand_id
1 'polypeptide(L)'
;MSVLPNAAFSIALDCQLDNVPGTLGRLCAAIGEAGGNIGALDGFDVRGPVLRRSVVVHCRDEAHQKTVVGAVQKLDGVTVLDWWDRTFRMHEAGKIEVITTAPVNDRDDLSMAYTPGVARVCTAIENDPSLSHKYTIRKNTVAIVSNGTAVLGLGDIGPEGAMPVMEGKALLFKEFGGVNGFPICINARTADEVVDFVQRIAPTFGGINLEDIKAPECFEIEERLRASLDIPVFHD
;
A
#
# COMPACT_ATOMS: atom_id res chain seq x y z
N MET A 1 4.26 -11.28 27.07
CA MET A 1 2.84 -10.91 27.12
C MET A 1 2.15 -11.56 25.94
N SER A 2 1.03 -12.26 26.11
CA SER A 2 0.26 -12.77 24.98
C SER A 2 -0.27 -11.58 24.18
N VAL A 3 0.08 -11.49 22.90
CA VAL A 3 -0.43 -10.45 22.01
C VAL A 3 -1.95 -10.62 21.90
N LEU A 4 -2.71 -9.57 22.18
CA LEU A 4 -4.16 -9.59 22.04
C LEU A 4 -4.56 -9.63 20.56
N PRO A 5 -5.69 -10.29 20.22
CA PRO A 5 -6.17 -10.29 18.85
C PRO A 5 -6.43 -8.87 18.31
N ASN A 6 -5.99 -8.57 17.09
CA ASN A 6 -6.07 -7.25 16.49
C ASN A 6 -6.33 -7.29 14.97
N ALA A 7 -6.53 -6.10 14.39
CA ALA A 7 -6.90 -5.95 12.98
C ALA A 7 -5.78 -6.35 11.99
N ALA A 8 -4.51 -6.20 12.35
CA ALA A 8 -3.37 -6.49 11.47
C ALA A 8 -3.25 -8.00 11.14
N PHE A 9 -3.77 -8.86 12.00
CA PHE A 9 -3.87 -10.30 11.76
C PHE A 9 -5.32 -10.75 11.57
N SER A 10 -6.22 -9.86 11.16
CA SER A 10 -7.62 -10.23 10.98
C SER A 10 -7.85 -11.02 9.69
N ILE A 11 -8.75 -12.00 9.78
CA ILE A 11 -9.23 -12.78 8.63
C ILE A 11 -10.69 -12.43 8.34
N ALA A 12 -11.11 -12.64 7.10
CA ALA A 12 -12.50 -12.76 6.74
C ALA A 12 -12.82 -14.23 6.44
N LEU A 13 -13.93 -14.72 6.97
CA LEU A 13 -14.47 -16.06 6.75
C LEU A 13 -15.79 -15.91 5.98
N ASP A 14 -15.86 -16.44 4.76
CA ASP A 14 -17.14 -16.60 4.06
C ASP A 14 -17.72 -17.97 4.42
N CYS A 15 -18.84 -17.96 5.15
CA CYS A 15 -19.44 -19.14 5.72
C CYS A 15 -20.89 -19.30 5.25
N GLN A 16 -21.24 -20.53 4.89
CA GLN A 16 -22.62 -20.98 4.76
C GLN A 16 -23.03 -21.71 6.04
N LEU A 17 -24.12 -21.28 6.67
CA LEU A 17 -24.68 -21.87 7.87
C LEU A 17 -26.02 -22.52 7.54
N ASP A 18 -26.29 -23.68 8.12
CA ASP A 18 -27.62 -24.27 8.13
C ASP A 18 -28.60 -23.34 8.85
N ASN A 19 -29.76 -23.10 8.25
CA ASN A 19 -30.80 -22.24 8.81
C ASN A 19 -31.61 -22.97 9.89
N VAL A 20 -30.93 -23.39 10.96
CA VAL A 20 -31.52 -24.06 12.14
C VAL A 20 -31.09 -23.35 13.44
N PRO A 21 -31.91 -23.43 14.50
CA PRO A 21 -31.61 -22.75 15.76
C PRO A 21 -30.22 -23.08 16.31
N GLY A 22 -29.50 -22.04 16.74
CA GLY A 22 -28.22 -22.17 17.44
C GLY A 22 -26.98 -22.30 16.55
N THR A 23 -27.09 -22.49 15.23
CA THR A 23 -25.91 -22.63 14.34
C THR A 23 -24.99 -21.40 14.38
N LEU A 24 -25.55 -20.19 14.30
CA LEU A 24 -24.78 -18.96 14.45
C LEU A 24 -24.13 -18.84 15.84
N GLY A 25 -24.86 -19.21 16.89
CA GLY A 25 -24.34 -19.20 18.26
C GLY A 25 -23.13 -20.12 18.42
N ARG A 26 -23.19 -21.33 17.86
CA ARG A 26 -22.06 -22.29 17.84
C ARG A 26 -20.87 -21.74 17.06
N LEU A 27 -21.10 -21.10 15.91
CA LEU A 27 -20.03 -20.43 15.15
C LEU A 27 -19.32 -19.36 16.00
N CYS A 28 -20.08 -18.45 16.60
CA CYS A 28 -19.51 -17.39 17.42
C CYS A 28 -18.78 -17.93 18.66
N ALA A 29 -19.35 -18.95 19.31
CA ALA A 29 -18.74 -19.61 20.47
C ALA A 29 -17.41 -20.27 20.10
N ALA A 30 -17.36 -21.03 19.00
CA ALA A 30 -16.13 -21.69 18.56
C ALA A 30 -15.01 -20.70 18.22
N ILE A 31 -15.35 -19.55 17.61
CA ILE A 31 -14.37 -18.48 17.36
C ILE A 31 -13.82 -17.95 18.69
N GLY A 32 -14.68 -17.67 19.66
CA GLY A 32 -14.29 -17.18 20.99
C GLY A 32 -13.46 -18.19 21.78
N GLU A 33 -13.83 -19.47 21.75
CA GLU A 33 -13.10 -20.58 22.38
C GLU A 33 -11.72 -20.81 21.75
N ALA A 34 -11.59 -20.60 20.43
CA ALA A 34 -10.30 -20.61 19.75
C ALA A 34 -9.42 -19.39 20.11
N GLY A 35 -9.97 -18.41 20.83
CA GLY A 35 -9.30 -17.17 21.25
C GLY A 35 -9.39 -16.03 20.23
N GLY A 36 -10.19 -16.18 19.18
CA GLY A 36 -10.46 -15.12 18.19
C GLY A 36 -11.44 -14.08 18.72
N ASN A 37 -11.31 -12.84 18.25
CA ASN A 37 -12.27 -11.77 18.59
C ASN A 37 -13.07 -11.38 17.34
N ILE A 38 -14.40 -11.47 17.39
CA ILE A 38 -15.25 -11.13 16.25
C ILE A 38 -15.29 -9.60 16.10
N GLY A 39 -14.71 -9.10 15.02
CA GLY A 39 -14.62 -7.67 14.73
C GLY A 39 -15.83 -7.14 13.95
N ALA A 40 -16.37 -7.94 13.05
CA ALA A 40 -17.58 -7.62 12.29
C ALA A 40 -18.30 -8.89 11.85
N LEU A 41 -19.61 -8.76 11.61
CA LEU A 41 -20.44 -9.82 11.06
C LEU A 41 -21.42 -9.17 10.09
N ASP A 42 -21.15 -9.30 8.79
CA ASP A 42 -21.84 -8.54 7.75
C ASP A 42 -23.02 -9.31 7.16
N GLY A 43 -24.18 -8.62 7.10
CA GLY A 43 -25.36 -9.00 6.32
C GLY A 43 -26.10 -10.27 6.79
N PHE A 44 -27.42 -10.27 6.58
CA PHE A 44 -28.25 -11.47 6.71
C PHE A 44 -29.07 -11.58 5.44
N ASP A 45 -28.61 -12.38 4.48
CA ASP A 45 -29.48 -12.80 3.37
C ASP A 45 -30.03 -14.18 3.70
N VAL A 46 -31.29 -14.24 4.11
CA VAL A 46 -31.99 -15.50 4.38
C VAL A 46 -32.60 -15.99 3.09
N ARG A 47 -31.91 -16.92 2.41
CA ARG A 47 -32.42 -17.57 1.21
C ARG A 47 -32.59 -19.06 1.45
N GLY A 48 -33.81 -19.48 1.75
CA GLY A 48 -34.16 -20.90 1.87
C GLY A 48 -33.45 -21.60 3.06
N PRO A 49 -32.86 -22.80 2.86
CA PRO A 49 -32.33 -23.63 3.94
C PRO A 49 -30.97 -23.17 4.49
N VAL A 50 -30.33 -22.16 3.89
CA VAL A 50 -28.96 -21.76 4.21
C VAL A 50 -28.82 -20.25 4.41
N LEU A 51 -27.84 -19.86 5.22
CA LEU A 51 -27.47 -18.48 5.52
C LEU A 51 -26.02 -18.26 5.08
N ARG A 52 -25.76 -17.34 4.15
CA ARG A 52 -24.37 -16.96 3.78
C ARG A 52 -23.94 -15.71 4.53
N ARG A 53 -22.71 -15.70 5.05
CA ARG A 53 -22.19 -14.64 5.91
C ARG A 53 -20.70 -14.46 5.75
N SER A 54 -20.27 -13.21 5.76
CA SER A 54 -18.87 -12.85 6.00
C SER A 54 -18.68 -12.52 7.47
N VAL A 55 -17.71 -13.17 8.11
CA VAL A 55 -17.32 -12.90 9.51
C VAL A 55 -15.89 -12.42 9.54
N VAL A 56 -15.66 -11.24 10.11
CA VAL A 56 -14.31 -10.74 10.36
C VAL A 56 -13.88 -11.17 11.76
N VAL A 57 -12.76 -11.86 11.83
CA VAL A 57 -12.18 -12.33 13.10
C VAL A 57 -10.78 -11.75 13.25
N HIS A 58 -10.55 -11.04 14.35
CA HIS A 58 -9.23 -10.61 14.77
C HIS A 58 -8.50 -11.79 15.39
N CYS A 59 -7.27 -12.02 14.93
CA CYS A 59 -6.33 -13.00 15.47
C CYS A 59 -5.10 -12.30 16.04
N ARG A 60 -4.22 -13.06 16.68
CA ARG A 60 -3.04 -12.52 17.39
C ARG A 60 -1.76 -12.62 16.55
N ASP A 61 -1.74 -13.60 15.64
CA ASP A 61 -0.69 -13.92 14.69
C ASP A 61 -1.26 -14.86 13.61
N GLU A 62 -0.47 -15.19 12.59
CA GLU A 62 -0.85 -16.08 11.47
C GLU A 62 -1.16 -17.53 11.89
N ALA A 63 -0.48 -18.05 12.92
CA ALA A 63 -0.72 -19.41 13.42
C ALA A 63 -2.11 -19.50 14.09
N HIS A 64 -2.50 -18.44 14.78
CA HIS A 64 -3.81 -18.32 15.39
C HIS A 64 -4.92 -18.20 14.35
N GLN A 65 -4.69 -17.52 13.20
CA GLN A 65 -5.66 -17.50 12.10
C GLN A 65 -6.04 -18.91 11.66
N LYS A 66 -5.04 -19.77 11.40
CA LYS A 66 -5.25 -21.18 11.03
C LYS A 66 -5.99 -21.97 12.11
N THR A 67 -5.74 -21.65 13.38
CA THR A 67 -6.42 -22.27 14.52
C THR A 67 -7.91 -21.93 14.55
N VAL A 68 -8.25 -20.64 14.36
CA VAL A 68 -9.64 -20.17 14.28
C VAL A 68 -10.35 -20.79 13.07
N VAL A 69 -9.74 -20.75 11.88
CA VAL A 69 -10.30 -21.35 10.67
C VAL A 69 -10.56 -22.84 10.89
N GLY A 70 -9.58 -23.57 11.44
CA GLY A 70 -9.71 -24.99 11.73
C GLY A 70 -10.75 -25.33 12.79
N ALA A 71 -11.05 -24.42 13.73
CA ALA A 71 -12.14 -24.59 14.69
C ALA A 71 -13.51 -24.44 14.01
N VAL A 72 -13.66 -23.43 13.16
CA VAL A 72 -14.90 -23.18 12.41
C VAL A 72 -15.21 -24.29 11.40
N GLN A 73 -14.19 -24.80 10.71
CA GLN A 73 -14.33 -25.89 9.72
C GLN A 73 -14.79 -27.22 10.32
N LYS A 74 -14.67 -27.41 11.64
CA LYS A 74 -15.10 -28.63 12.34
C LYS A 74 -16.55 -28.57 12.83
N LEU A 75 -17.25 -27.45 12.64
CA LEU A 75 -18.60 -27.27 13.17
C LEU A 75 -19.65 -27.91 12.28
N ASP A 76 -20.51 -28.72 12.89
CA ASP A 76 -21.69 -29.25 12.23
C ASP A 76 -22.67 -28.11 11.86
N GLY A 77 -23.11 -28.13 10.59
CA GLY A 77 -23.99 -27.14 10.00
C GLY A 77 -23.32 -25.81 9.65
N VAL A 78 -21.98 -25.77 9.60
CA VAL A 78 -21.21 -24.64 9.06
C VAL A 78 -20.28 -25.15 7.96
N THR A 79 -20.35 -24.54 6.78
CA THR A 79 -19.42 -24.76 5.68
C THR A 79 -18.64 -23.47 5.43
N VAL A 80 -17.32 -23.50 5.60
CA VAL A 80 -16.46 -22.38 5.18
C VAL A 80 -16.27 -22.47 3.66
N LEU A 81 -16.82 -21.51 2.94
CA LEU A 81 -16.73 -21.40 1.48
C LEU A 81 -15.35 -20.90 1.06
N ASP A 82 -14.88 -19.85 1.74
CA ASP A 82 -13.55 -19.26 1.53
C ASP A 82 -13.10 -18.51 2.80
N TRP A 83 -11.80 -18.22 2.89
CA TRP A 83 -11.26 -17.30 3.89
C TRP A 83 -9.96 -16.67 3.42
N TRP A 84 -9.68 -15.46 3.88
CA TRP A 84 -8.45 -14.75 3.54
C TRP A 84 -7.95 -13.87 4.68
N ASP A 85 -6.64 -13.65 4.70
CA ASP A 85 -6.00 -12.62 5.54
C ASP A 85 -6.32 -11.24 4.95
N ARG A 86 -6.88 -10.36 5.78
CA ARG A 86 -7.35 -9.04 5.34
C ARG A 86 -6.19 -8.07 5.07
N THR A 87 -5.05 -8.24 5.72
CA THR A 87 -3.84 -7.46 5.44
C THR A 87 -3.28 -7.84 4.09
N PHE A 88 -3.13 -9.13 3.78
CA PHE A 88 -2.69 -9.56 2.45
C PHE A 88 -3.69 -9.13 1.36
N ARG A 89 -4.99 -9.28 1.62
CA ARG A 89 -6.03 -8.85 0.68
C ARG A 89 -5.99 -7.36 0.39
N MET A 90 -5.66 -6.52 1.37
CA MET A 90 -5.47 -5.08 1.18
C MET A 90 -4.29 -4.74 0.26
N HIS A 91 -3.31 -5.64 0.13
CA HIS A 91 -2.14 -5.45 -0.72
C HIS A 91 -2.27 -6.09 -2.11
N GLU A 92 -3.38 -6.77 -2.40
CA GLU A 92 -3.63 -7.28 -3.75
C GLU A 92 -3.71 -6.11 -4.74
N ALA A 93 -2.86 -6.16 -5.77
CA ALA A 93 -2.68 -5.10 -6.77
C ALA A 93 -2.14 -3.76 -6.23
N GLY A 94 -1.53 -3.76 -5.04
CA GLY A 94 -0.88 -2.59 -4.46
C GLY A 94 -1.86 -1.63 -3.78
N LYS A 95 -1.32 -0.59 -3.16
CA LYS A 95 -2.11 0.39 -2.35
C LYS A 95 -2.39 1.71 -3.04
N ILE A 96 -1.82 1.94 -4.21
CA ILE A 96 -1.92 3.19 -4.95
C ILE A 96 -2.15 2.90 -6.44
N GLU A 97 -2.77 3.85 -7.14
CA GLU A 97 -2.97 3.80 -8.59
C GLU A 97 -2.75 5.18 -9.22
N VAL A 98 -2.55 5.21 -10.54
CA VAL A 98 -2.42 6.46 -11.30
C VAL A 98 -3.78 6.86 -11.83
N ILE A 99 -4.24 8.06 -11.44
CA ILE A 99 -5.52 8.61 -11.86
C ILE A 99 -5.29 9.89 -12.67
N THR A 100 -5.95 10.00 -13.83
CA THR A 100 -5.87 11.18 -14.69
C THR A 100 -6.56 12.38 -14.06
N THR A 101 -5.94 13.56 -14.12
CA THR A 101 -6.53 14.81 -13.64
C THR A 101 -7.27 15.61 -14.71
N ALA A 102 -7.03 15.30 -15.99
CA ALA A 102 -7.71 15.91 -17.13
C ALA A 102 -8.49 14.81 -17.88
N PRO A 103 -9.80 14.96 -18.09
CA PRO A 103 -10.56 14.02 -18.90
C PRO A 103 -10.17 14.14 -20.37
N VAL A 104 -10.21 13.02 -21.10
CA VAL A 104 -10.01 12.96 -22.54
C VAL A 104 -11.20 12.24 -23.16
N ASN A 105 -12.18 13.00 -23.67
CA ASN A 105 -13.47 12.47 -24.10
C ASN A 105 -13.57 12.37 -25.62
N ASP A 106 -12.83 13.21 -26.34
CA ASP A 106 -12.88 13.29 -27.79
C ASP A 106 -11.49 13.57 -28.42
N ARG A 107 -11.51 13.82 -29.73
CA ARG A 107 -10.30 14.09 -30.51
C ARG A 107 -9.66 15.42 -30.17
N ASP A 108 -10.46 16.42 -29.80
CA ASP A 108 -9.95 17.75 -29.48
C ASP A 108 -9.21 17.69 -28.14
N ASP A 109 -9.81 17.05 -27.13
CA ASP A 109 -9.16 16.76 -25.84
C ASP A 109 -7.84 16.01 -26.03
N LEU A 110 -7.84 14.95 -26.85
CA LEU A 110 -6.65 14.16 -27.13
C LEU A 110 -5.56 15.00 -27.80
N SER A 111 -5.94 15.87 -28.75
CA SER A 111 -5.00 16.75 -29.45
C SER A 111 -4.36 17.80 -28.54
N MET A 112 -5.03 18.17 -27.45
CA MET A 112 -4.52 19.09 -26.43
C MET A 112 -3.63 18.37 -25.40
N ALA A 113 -4.11 17.24 -24.88
CA ALA A 113 -3.40 16.44 -23.86
C ALA A 113 -2.15 15.76 -24.44
N TYR A 114 -2.14 15.51 -25.75
CA TYR A 114 -1.05 14.83 -26.44
C TYR A 114 -0.70 15.54 -27.76
N THR A 115 -0.27 14.81 -28.77
CA THR A 115 0.12 15.37 -30.07
C THR A 115 -1.09 15.93 -30.82
N PRO A 116 -0.97 17.11 -31.45
CA PRO A 116 0.22 17.97 -31.53
C PRO A 116 0.33 19.02 -30.41
N GLY A 117 -0.70 19.23 -29.60
CA GLY A 117 -0.77 20.33 -28.63
C GLY A 117 0.33 20.33 -27.57
N VAL A 118 0.66 19.15 -27.02
CA VAL A 118 1.69 18.98 -25.97
C VAL A 118 3.06 19.51 -26.40
N ALA A 119 3.39 19.51 -27.70
CA ALA A 119 4.66 20.01 -28.21
C ALA A 119 4.91 21.48 -27.83
N ARG A 120 3.85 22.29 -27.78
CA ARG A 120 3.95 23.70 -27.35
C ARG A 120 4.33 23.84 -25.88
N VAL A 121 3.85 22.93 -25.03
CA VAL A 121 4.21 22.89 -23.60
C VAL A 121 5.66 22.43 -23.46
N CYS A 122 6.08 21.41 -24.21
CA CYS A 122 7.47 20.95 -24.24
C CYS A 122 8.44 22.06 -24.64
N THR A 123 8.18 22.77 -25.74
CA THR A 123 9.02 23.89 -26.19
C THR A 123 9.01 25.05 -25.18
N ALA A 124 7.88 25.30 -24.49
CA ALA A 124 7.87 26.31 -23.43
C ALA A 124 8.80 25.94 -22.26
N ILE A 125 8.79 24.67 -21.83
CA ILE A 125 9.67 24.16 -20.77
C ILE A 125 11.14 24.10 -21.22
N GLU A 126 11.40 23.80 -22.50
CA GLU A 126 12.76 23.87 -23.06
C GLU A 126 13.35 25.28 -22.94
N ASN A 127 12.54 26.31 -23.21
CA ASN A 127 12.97 27.71 -23.09
C ASN A 127 13.04 28.21 -21.63
N ASP A 128 12.19 27.69 -20.75
CA ASP A 128 12.19 27.99 -19.32
C ASP A 128 11.90 26.72 -18.49
N PRO A 129 12.95 26.01 -18.01
CA PRO A 129 12.80 24.76 -17.26
C PRO A 129 11.97 24.90 -15.97
N SER A 130 11.86 26.10 -15.39
CA SER A 130 11.07 26.33 -14.18
C SER A 130 9.57 26.09 -14.41
N LEU A 131 9.11 26.22 -15.66
CA LEU A 131 7.72 25.95 -16.05
C LEU A 131 7.33 24.48 -15.86
N SER A 132 8.29 23.57 -15.69
CA SER A 132 8.01 22.18 -15.29
C SER A 132 7.23 22.10 -13.97
N HIS A 133 7.50 22.98 -13.00
CA HIS A 133 6.72 23.06 -11.75
C HIS A 133 5.30 23.60 -11.94
N LYS A 134 4.98 24.19 -13.10
CA LYS A 134 3.65 24.73 -13.38
C LYS A 134 2.82 23.79 -14.24
N TYR A 135 3.40 23.21 -15.27
CA TYR A 135 2.68 22.48 -16.32
C TYR A 135 2.85 20.97 -16.25
N THR A 136 3.52 20.43 -15.23
CA THR A 136 3.66 18.98 -15.06
C THR A 136 3.34 18.55 -13.62
N ILE A 137 3.28 17.24 -13.42
CA ILE A 137 3.10 16.63 -12.09
C ILE A 137 4.23 16.99 -11.12
N ARG A 138 5.39 17.47 -11.62
CA ARG A 138 6.56 17.86 -10.80
C ARG A 138 6.18 18.79 -9.67
N LYS A 139 5.17 19.65 -9.87
CA LYS A 139 4.63 20.57 -8.87
C LYS A 139 4.33 19.92 -7.51
N ASN A 140 3.76 18.71 -7.54
CA ASN A 140 3.13 18.09 -6.37
C ASN A 140 3.50 16.60 -6.24
N THR A 141 4.64 16.19 -6.82
CA THR A 141 5.06 14.79 -6.83
C THR A 141 6.41 14.64 -6.14
N VAL A 142 6.49 13.74 -5.17
CA VAL A 142 7.69 13.42 -4.39
C VAL A 142 8.11 11.99 -4.70
N ALA A 143 9.40 11.78 -4.97
CA ALA A 143 9.96 10.44 -5.06
C ALA A 143 10.21 9.89 -3.66
N ILE A 144 9.68 8.71 -3.34
CA ILE A 144 9.97 8.00 -2.10
C ILE A 144 10.98 6.91 -2.45
N VAL A 145 12.26 7.18 -2.18
CA VAL A 145 13.39 6.37 -2.63
C VAL A 145 13.92 5.52 -1.48
N SER A 146 14.02 4.22 -1.73
CA SER A 146 14.64 3.27 -0.80
C SER A 146 15.45 2.24 -1.57
N ASN A 147 16.51 1.71 -0.96
CA ASN A 147 17.18 0.50 -1.46
C ASN A 147 16.83 -0.75 -0.64
N GLY A 148 15.92 -0.62 0.32
CA GLY A 148 15.41 -1.74 1.13
C GLY A 148 16.42 -2.33 2.12
N THR A 149 17.44 -1.58 2.51
CA THR A 149 18.52 -2.05 3.38
C THR A 149 18.22 -1.92 4.87
N ALA A 150 17.21 -1.14 5.26
CA ALA A 150 16.79 -0.95 6.65
C ALA A 150 15.27 -0.82 6.79
N VAL A 151 14.52 -1.77 6.24
CA VAL A 151 13.04 -1.70 6.23
C VAL A 151 12.48 -2.00 7.60
N LEU A 152 11.88 -0.99 8.25
CA LEU A 152 11.27 -1.12 9.58
C LEU A 152 12.22 -1.79 10.59
N GLY A 153 11.76 -2.86 11.26
CA GLY A 153 12.60 -3.72 12.10
C GLY A 153 13.09 -5.00 11.40
N LEU A 154 12.91 -5.11 10.08
CA LEU A 154 13.20 -6.31 9.29
C LEU A 154 14.64 -6.32 8.75
N GLY A 155 15.28 -5.14 8.66
CA GLY A 155 16.65 -5.00 8.16
C GLY A 155 16.71 -4.99 6.62
N ASP A 156 17.78 -5.57 6.08
CA ASP A 156 18.01 -5.64 4.63
C ASP A 156 17.17 -6.78 4.02
N ILE A 157 16.02 -6.41 3.47
CA ILE A 157 15.09 -7.31 2.76
C ILE A 157 15.04 -7.03 1.25
N GLY A 158 15.90 -6.13 0.78
CA GLY A 158 16.00 -5.73 -0.62
C GLY A 158 14.85 -4.83 -1.11
N PRO A 159 14.99 -4.31 -2.34
CA PRO A 159 14.06 -3.31 -2.88
C PRO A 159 12.65 -3.86 -3.09
N GLU A 160 12.48 -5.11 -3.53
CA GLU A 160 11.16 -5.71 -3.71
C GLU A 160 10.43 -5.89 -2.38
N GLY A 161 11.15 -6.26 -1.32
CA GLY A 161 10.59 -6.40 0.03
C GLY A 161 10.19 -5.04 0.65
N ALA A 162 10.86 -3.96 0.26
CA ALA A 162 10.57 -2.60 0.71
C ALA A 162 9.33 -1.99 0.04
N MET A 163 8.96 -2.45 -1.16
CA MET A 163 7.92 -1.84 -1.98
C MET A 163 6.58 -1.62 -1.25
N PRO A 164 6.04 -2.59 -0.48
CA PRO A 164 4.81 -2.37 0.27
C PRO A 164 4.95 -1.21 1.29
N VAL A 165 6.10 -1.05 1.94
CA VAL A 165 6.30 0.06 2.88
C VAL A 165 6.32 1.40 2.14
N MET A 166 7.02 1.47 1.00
CA MET A 166 7.09 2.68 0.17
C MET A 166 5.73 3.07 -0.42
N GLU A 167 4.94 2.10 -0.88
CA GLU A 167 3.54 2.35 -1.28
C GLU A 167 2.70 2.85 -0.12
N GLY A 168 2.93 2.32 1.09
CA GLY A 168 2.28 2.80 2.30
C GLY A 168 2.60 4.26 2.57
N LYS A 169 3.87 4.66 2.46
CA LYS A 169 4.30 6.06 2.57
C LYS A 169 3.63 6.92 1.50
N ALA A 170 3.58 6.48 0.25
CA ALA A 170 2.91 7.20 -0.84
C ALA A 170 1.42 7.43 -0.55
N LEU A 171 0.71 6.41 -0.05
CA LEU A 171 -0.67 6.52 0.41
C LEU A 171 -0.80 7.57 1.52
N LEU A 172 0.09 7.57 2.52
CA LEU A 172 0.06 8.54 3.62
C LEU A 172 0.32 9.98 3.14
N PHE A 173 1.29 10.18 2.24
CA PHE A 173 1.54 11.48 1.59
C PHE A 173 0.28 12.01 0.91
N LYS A 174 -0.45 11.13 0.24
CA LYS A 174 -1.68 11.51 -0.47
C LYS A 174 -2.82 11.82 0.49
N GLU A 175 -3.09 10.93 1.42
CA GLU A 175 -4.24 11.01 2.34
C GLU A 175 -4.12 12.19 3.31
N PHE A 176 -2.93 12.41 3.86
CA PHE A 176 -2.72 13.42 4.90
C PHE A 176 -2.09 14.71 4.40
N GLY A 177 -1.32 14.66 3.31
CA GLY A 177 -0.61 15.82 2.76
C GLY A 177 -1.17 16.34 1.44
N GLY A 178 -2.04 15.59 0.76
CA GLY A 178 -2.45 15.91 -0.62
C GLY A 178 -1.30 15.83 -1.64
N VAL A 179 -0.16 15.25 -1.26
CA VAL A 179 1.06 15.13 -2.07
C VAL A 179 1.03 13.80 -2.83
N ASN A 180 1.43 13.79 -4.10
CA ASN A 180 1.55 12.54 -4.85
C ASN A 180 2.91 11.90 -4.53
N GLY A 181 2.93 10.88 -3.68
CA GLY A 181 4.12 10.07 -3.47
C GLY A 181 4.29 9.04 -4.59
N PHE A 182 5.51 8.89 -5.11
CA PHE A 182 5.84 7.84 -6.07
C PHE A 182 6.91 6.91 -5.47
N PRO A 183 6.58 5.65 -5.15
CA PRO A 183 7.53 4.72 -4.55
C PRO A 183 8.56 4.26 -5.58
N ILE A 184 9.85 4.36 -5.24
CA ILE A 184 10.97 3.97 -6.10
C ILE A 184 11.97 3.16 -5.27
N CYS A 185 11.76 1.85 -5.25
CA CYS A 185 12.71 0.92 -4.67
C CYS A 185 13.80 0.57 -5.69
N ILE A 186 15.06 0.81 -5.34
CA ILE A 186 16.20 0.66 -6.25
C ILE A 186 17.16 -0.44 -5.81
N ASN A 187 17.67 -1.21 -6.77
CA ASN A 187 18.74 -2.16 -6.53
C ASN A 187 20.11 -1.47 -6.60
N ALA A 188 20.39 -0.62 -5.60
CA ALA A 188 21.62 0.12 -5.43
C ALA A 188 22.20 -0.17 -4.04
N ARG A 189 23.47 -0.58 -3.98
CA ARG A 189 24.11 -1.09 -2.75
C ARG A 189 25.14 -0.13 -2.16
N THR A 190 25.53 0.89 -2.91
CA THR A 190 26.47 1.92 -2.46
C THR A 190 25.83 3.32 -2.41
N ALA A 191 26.40 4.21 -1.60
CA ALA A 191 25.96 5.60 -1.55
C ALA A 191 26.10 6.29 -2.92
N ASP A 192 27.19 6.03 -3.65
CA ASP A 192 27.41 6.55 -4.99
C ASP A 192 26.31 6.16 -5.98
N GLU A 193 25.91 4.88 -6.00
CA GLU A 193 24.85 4.39 -6.87
C GLU A 193 23.50 5.03 -6.54
N VAL A 194 23.18 5.19 -5.25
CA VAL A 194 21.93 5.83 -4.81
C VAL A 194 21.94 7.31 -5.21
N VAL A 195 23.04 8.02 -4.94
CA VAL A 195 23.16 9.45 -5.26
C VAL A 195 23.06 9.68 -6.77
N ASP A 196 23.80 8.93 -7.59
CA ASP A 196 23.76 9.04 -9.06
C ASP A 196 22.34 8.75 -9.59
N PHE A 197 21.69 7.70 -9.09
CA PHE A 197 20.32 7.39 -9.49
C PHE A 197 19.35 8.52 -9.17
N VAL A 198 19.35 9.01 -7.92
CA VAL A 198 18.43 10.06 -7.48
C VAL A 198 18.66 11.35 -8.27
N GLN A 199 19.91 11.72 -8.54
CA GLN A 199 20.24 12.89 -9.36
C GLN A 199 19.66 12.79 -10.77
N ARG A 200 19.70 11.61 -11.39
CA ARG A 200 19.17 11.39 -12.75
C ARG A 200 17.65 11.50 -12.82
N ILE A 201 16.94 11.09 -11.77
CA ILE A 201 15.46 11.12 -11.75
C ILE A 201 14.89 12.44 -11.21
N ALA A 202 15.70 13.26 -10.54
CA ALA A 202 15.30 14.51 -9.91
C ALA A 202 14.48 15.46 -10.81
N PRO A 203 14.72 15.60 -12.14
CA PRO A 203 13.91 16.47 -12.99
C PRO A 203 12.40 16.13 -13.02
N THR A 204 12.02 14.91 -12.63
CA THR A 204 10.62 14.45 -12.58
C THR A 204 9.88 14.96 -11.34
N PHE A 205 10.61 15.23 -10.25
CA PHE A 205 10.05 15.39 -8.91
C PHE A 205 10.20 16.82 -8.38
N GLY A 206 9.28 17.19 -7.49
CA GLY A 206 9.32 18.44 -6.72
C GLY A 206 10.03 18.27 -5.37
N GLY A 207 10.35 17.04 -4.98
CA GLY A 207 11.10 16.72 -3.77
C GLY A 207 11.48 15.23 -3.73
N ILE A 208 12.46 14.91 -2.90
CA ILE A 208 12.94 13.54 -2.64
C ILE A 208 12.73 13.22 -1.16
N ASN A 209 12.08 12.09 -0.89
CA ASN A 209 11.96 11.47 0.42
C ASN A 209 12.79 10.18 0.41
N LEU A 210 13.95 10.18 1.06
CA LEU A 210 14.74 8.99 1.30
C LEU A 210 14.10 8.21 2.45
N GLU A 211 14.04 6.87 2.34
CA GLU A 211 13.35 6.03 3.31
C GLU A 211 14.05 4.67 3.47
N ASP A 212 14.12 4.14 4.69
CA ASP A 212 14.56 2.76 4.97
C ASP A 212 15.94 2.42 4.36
N ILE A 213 16.87 3.38 4.38
CA ILE A 213 18.27 3.20 3.97
C ILE A 213 19.14 3.06 5.22
N LYS A 214 19.96 2.01 5.28
CA LYS A 214 20.81 1.73 6.44
C LYS A 214 21.80 2.86 6.76
N ALA A 215 22.09 2.99 8.05
CA ALA A 215 23.20 3.80 8.53
C ALA A 215 24.54 3.01 8.44
N PRO A 216 25.69 3.70 8.27
CA PRO A 216 25.85 5.16 8.17
C PRO A 216 25.60 5.74 6.77
N GLU A 217 25.37 4.92 5.75
CA GLU A 217 25.31 5.35 4.35
C GLU A 217 24.20 6.36 4.07
N CYS A 218 23.06 6.26 4.75
CA CYS A 218 21.94 7.21 4.60
C CYS A 218 22.33 8.68 4.86
N PHE A 219 23.22 8.94 5.82
CA PHE A 219 23.69 10.30 6.14
C PHE A 219 24.51 10.89 4.99
N GLU A 220 25.43 10.11 4.43
CA GLU A 220 26.25 10.53 3.29
C GLU A 220 25.37 10.80 2.07
N ILE A 221 24.41 9.92 1.79
CA ILE A 221 23.46 10.05 0.69
C ILE A 221 22.65 11.34 0.84
N GLU A 222 22.05 11.58 2.02
CA GLU A 222 21.25 12.76 2.28
C GLU A 222 22.06 14.06 2.12
N GLU A 223 23.27 14.12 2.70
CA GLU A 223 24.14 15.28 2.61
C GLU A 223 24.50 15.61 1.16
N ARG A 224 24.92 14.60 0.39
CA ARG A 224 25.32 14.77 -1.01
C ARG A 224 24.15 15.19 -1.88
N LEU A 225 22.96 14.64 -1.66
CA LEU A 225 21.77 15.00 -2.43
C LEU A 225 21.28 16.41 -2.09
N ARG A 226 21.25 16.79 -0.80
CA ARG A 226 20.94 18.18 -0.38
C ARG A 226 21.90 19.20 -0.98
N ALA A 227 23.18 18.85 -1.12
CA ALA A 227 24.17 19.75 -1.71
C ALA A 227 24.09 19.86 -3.25
N SER A 228 23.54 18.85 -3.92
CA SER A 228 23.58 18.75 -5.40
C SER A 228 22.25 19.03 -6.10
N LEU A 229 21.13 18.95 -5.39
CA LEU A 229 19.80 19.15 -5.95
C LEU A 229 19.21 20.52 -5.62
N ASP A 230 18.40 21.05 -6.55
CA ASP A 230 17.64 22.30 -6.41
C ASP A 230 16.25 22.09 -5.76
N ILE A 231 15.91 20.83 -5.46
CA ILE A 231 14.66 20.41 -4.82
C ILE A 231 14.93 19.92 -3.39
N PRO A 232 13.94 20.02 -2.47
CA PRO A 232 14.09 19.53 -1.11
C PRO A 232 14.37 18.02 -1.08
N VAL A 233 15.36 17.63 -0.26
CA VAL A 233 15.70 16.25 0.06
C VAL A 233 15.54 16.06 1.56
N PHE A 234 14.72 15.10 1.94
CA PHE A 234 14.43 14.73 3.33
C PHE A 234 14.64 13.23 3.50
N HIS A 235 15.20 12.81 4.63
CA HIS A 235 15.28 11.42 5.05
C HIS A 235 14.42 11.25 6.30
N ASP A 236 13.42 10.36 6.24
CA ASP A 236 12.53 10.04 7.37
C ASP A 236 13.17 9.06 8.36
#